data_AF-A0A1R0WXN8-F1
#
_entry.id   AF-A0A1R0WXN8-F1
#
_cell.length_a   1.000
_cell.length_b   1.000
_cell.length_c   1.000
_cell.angle_alpha   90.00
_cell.angle_beta   90.00
_cell.angle_gamma   90.00
#
_symmetry.space_group_name_H-M   'P 1'
#
loop_
_entity.id
_entity.type
_entity.pdbx_description
1 polymer ?
#
loop_
_entity_poly.entity_id
_entity_poly.type
_entity_poly.pdbx_seq_one_letter_code
_entity_poly.pdbx_strand_id
1 'polypeptide(L)' 'MKLLLLYFMLAFMGLLMAVIIDLLSGENLTASMRTIYDSFAATSIQESITMLVFISLPFVITITSSIRNRSNKSIK' A
#
# COMPACT_ATOMS: atom_id res chain seq x y z
N MET A 1 -11.38 0.68 -9.76
CA MET A 1 -11.04 -0.65 -9.22
C MET A 1 -9.72 -1.20 -9.75
N LYS A 2 -9.46 -1.20 -11.07
CA LYS A 2 -8.18 -1.67 -11.64
C LYS A 2 -6.94 -0.97 -11.05
N LEU A 3 -7.01 0.35 -10.90
CA LEU A 3 -5.92 1.15 -10.32
C LEU A 3 -5.65 0.77 -8.86
N LEU A 4 -6.69 0.71 -8.02
CA LEU A 4 -6.56 0.30 -6.62
C LEU A 4 -5.97 -1.10 -6.47
N LEU A 5 -6.43 -2.03 -7.32
CA LEU A 5 -5.91 -3.40 -7.39
C LEU A 5 -4.44 -3.43 -7.81
N LEU A 6 -4.03 -2.59 -8.75
CA LEU A 6 -2.63 -2.44 -9.17
C LEU A 6 -1.75 -1.97 -7.99
N TYR A 7 -2.18 -0.96 -7.24
CA TYR A 7 -1.44 -0.47 -6.06
C TYR A 7 -1.34 -1.54 -4.97
N PHE A 8 -2.42 -2.29 -4.74
CA PHE A 8 -2.42 -3.40 -3.80
C PHE A 8 -1.46 -4.53 -4.23
N MET A 9 -1.50 -4.93 -5.52
CA MET A 9 -0.57 -5.92 -6.06
C MET A 9 0.88 -5.47 -5.94
N LEU A 10 1.15 -4.19 -6.20
CA LEU A 10 2.50 -3.64 -6.08
C LEU A 10 3.02 -3.72 -4.64
N ALA A 11 2.20 -3.32 -3.64
CA ALA A 11 2.56 -3.44 -2.23
C ALA A 11 2.77 -4.90 -1.81
N PHE A 12 1.89 -5.80 -2.26
CA PHE A 12 2.00 -7.23 -2.00
C PHE A 12 3.29 -7.83 -2.58
N MET A 13 3.63 -7.49 -3.83
CA MET A 13 4.87 -7.94 -4.46
C MET A 13 6.11 -7.41 -3.73
N GLY A 14 6.08 -6.17 -3.25
CA GLY A 14 7.16 -5.59 -2.45
C GLY A 14 7.38 -6.33 -1.12
N LEU A 15 6.30 -6.62 -0.39
CA LEU A 15 6.36 -7.41 0.84
C LEU A 15 6.86 -8.84 0.59
N LEU A 16 6.38 -9.48 -0.49
CA LEU A 16 6.86 -10.81 -0.89
C LEU A 16 8.35 -10.80 -1.20
N MET A 17 8.83 -9.78 -1.90
CA MET A 17 10.24 -9.64 -2.22
C MET A 17 11.09 -9.53 -0.95
N ALA A 18 10.67 -8.73 0.04
CA ALA A 18 11.35 -8.64 1.32
C ALA A 18 11.45 -10.01 2.01
N VAL A 19 10.34 -10.75 2.07
CA VAL A 19 10.33 -12.10 2.67
C VAL A 19 11.22 -13.08 1.90
N ILE A 20 11.18 -13.06 0.57
CA ILE A 20 12.00 -13.94 -0.26
C ILE A 20 13.48 -13.65 -0.04
N ILE A 21 13.88 -12.38 0.03
CA ILE A 21 15.29 -11.99 0.27
C ILE A 21 15.76 -12.50 1.62
N ASP A 22 14.95 -12.36 2.67
CA ASP A 22 15.28 -12.86 4.01
C ASP A 22 15.41 -14.40 4.02
N LEU A 23 14.50 -15.11 3.35
CA LEU A 23 14.61 -16.57 3.26
C LEU A 23 15.83 -17.02 2.45
N LEU A 24 16.18 -16.29 1.39
CA LEU A 24 17.38 -16.56 0.59
C LEU A 24 18.68 -16.23 1.35
N SER A 25 18.65 -15.29 2.29
CA SER A 25 19.78 -14.99 3.17
C SER A 25 19.95 -15.99 4.32
N GLY A 26 19.03 -16.96 4.45
CA GLY A 26 19.07 -18.02 5.44
C GLY A 26 18.29 -17.70 6.73
N GLU A 27 17.57 -16.59 6.76
CA GLU A 27 16.67 -16.27 7.87
C GLU A 27 15.43 -17.16 7.85
N ASN A 28 14.83 -17.36 9.02
CA ASN A 28 13.56 -18.07 9.12
C ASN A 28 12.36 -17.13 8.92
N LEU A 29 11.18 -17.72 8.67
CA LEU A 29 9.97 -16.94 8.38
C LEU A 29 9.59 -15.97 9.51
N THR A 30 9.85 -16.35 10.77
CA THR A 30 9.60 -15.53 11.95
C THR A 30 10.53 -14.32 12.03
N ALA A 31 11.81 -14.50 11.71
CA ALA A 31 12.78 -13.43 11.61
C ALA A 31 12.42 -12.45 10.48
N SER A 32 11.96 -12.96 9.34
CA SER A 32 11.51 -12.08 8.25
C SER A 32 10.31 -11.21 8.61
N MET A 33 9.34 -11.73 9.38
CA MET A 33 8.24 -10.91 9.92
C MET A 33 8.76 -9.81 10.85
N ARG A 34 9.85 -10.07 11.58
CA ARG A 34 10.52 -9.08 12.42
C ARG A 34 11.25 -8.03 11.58
N THR A 35 11.92 -8.42 10.50
CA THR A 35 12.51 -7.47 9.52
C THR A 35 11.46 -6.52 8.94
N ILE A 36 10.27 -7.03 8.61
CA ILE A 36 9.15 -6.19 8.15
C ILE A 36 8.77 -5.20 9.26
N TYR A 37 8.57 -5.67 10.50
CA TYR A 37 8.23 -4.81 11.63
C TYR A 37 9.30 -3.74 11.89
N ASP A 38 10.57 -4.14 11.91
CA ASP A 38 11.71 -3.24 12.16
C ASP A 38 11.84 -2.19 11.05
N SER A 39 11.52 -2.53 9.80
CA SER A 39 11.47 -1.57 8.69
C SER A 39 10.41 -0.48 8.90
N PHE A 40 9.24 -0.86 9.43
CA PHE A 40 8.20 0.11 9.81
C PHE A 40 8.55 0.87 11.09
N ALA A 41 9.24 0.25 12.05
CA ALA A 41 9.69 0.91 13.28
C ALA A 41 10.83 1.93 13.03
N ALA A 42 11.68 1.67 12.04
CA ALA A 42 12.73 2.57 11.60
C ALA A 42 12.20 3.78 10.80
N THR A 43 10.95 3.70 10.34
CA THR A 43 10.31 4.80 9.60
C THR A 43 10.06 5.97 10.55
N SER A 44 10.52 7.16 10.17
CA SER A 44 10.26 8.37 10.93
C SER A 44 8.77 8.76 10.89
N ILE A 45 8.33 9.56 11.86
CA ILE A 45 6.96 10.10 11.90
C ILE A 45 6.62 10.90 10.62
N GLN A 46 7.60 11.64 10.07
CA GLN A 46 7.41 12.43 8.84
C GLN A 46 7.17 11.52 7.62
N GLU A 47 7.95 10.45 7.48
CA GLU A 47 7.78 9.45 6.41
C GLU A 47 6.46 8.69 6.55
N SER A 48 6.05 8.38 7.78
CA SER A 48 4.77 7.72 8.07
C SER A 48 3.57 8.56 7.63
N ILE A 49 3.59 9.87 7.94
CA ILE A 49 2.55 10.81 7.50
C ILE A 49 2.52 10.89 5.96
N THR A 50 3.69 10.96 5.33
CA THR A 50 3.80 11.03 3.87
C THR A 50 3.24 9.77 3.21
N MET A 51 3.59 8.58 3.72
CA MET A 51 3.03 7.31 3.25
C MET A 51 1.51 7.24 3.41
N LEU A 52 0.96 7.70 4.53
CA LEU A 52 -0.49 7.72 4.75
C LEU A 52 -1.21 8.60 3.72
N VAL A 53 -0.67 9.78 3.41
CA VAL A 53 -1.22 10.67 2.37
C VAL A 53 -1.19 9.97 1.00
N PHE A 54 -0.07 9.38 0.61
CA PHE A 54 0.04 8.68 -0.68
C PHE A 54 -0.82 7.43 -0.78
N ILE A 55 -0.96 6.65 0.30
CA ILE A 55 -1.85 5.49 0.35
C ILE A 55 -3.32 5.91 0.22
N SER A 56 -3.71 7.03 0.81
CA SER A 56 -5.10 7.51 0.78
C SER A 56 -5.52 8.12 -0.57
N LEU A 57 -4.58 8.69 -1.33
CA LEU A 57 -4.79 9.33 -2.63
C LEU A 57 -5.62 8.50 -3.64
N PRO A 58 -5.29 7.23 -3.95
CA PRO A 58 -6.08 6.42 -4.89
C PRO A 58 -7.51 6.17 -4.41
N PHE A 59 -7.76 6.15 -3.09
CA PHE A 59 -9.10 6.05 -2.53
C PHE A 59 -9.87 7.36 -2.73
N VAL A 60 -9.25 8.51 -2.44
CA VAL A 60 -9.86 9.83 -2.65
C VAL A 60 -10.22 10.03 -4.12
N ILE A 61 -9.33 9.70 -5.06
CA ILE A 61 -9.58 9.80 -6.51
C ILE A 61 -10.78 8.92 -6.90
N THR A 62 -10.83 7.69 -6.38
CA THR A 62 -11.93 6.75 -6.69
C THR A 62 -13.27 7.22 -6.11
N ILE A 63 -13.29 7.73 -4.88
CA ILE A 63 -14.49 8.26 -4.22
C ILE A 63 -15.01 9.47 -4.98
N THR A 64 -14.15 10.45 -5.25
CA THR A 64 -14.51 11.68 -5.97
C THR A 64 -15.02 11.38 -7.38
N SER A 65 -14.38 10.43 -8.09
CA SER A 65 -14.85 9.97 -9.41
C SER A 65 -16.23 9.31 -9.33
N SER A 66 -16.46 8.44 -8.34
CA SER A 66 -17.75 7.77 -8.13
C SER A 66 -18.88 8.74 -7.80
N ILE A 67 -18.63 9.71 -6.93
CA ILE A 67 -19.60 10.76 -6.56
C ILE A 67 -19.92 11.64 -7.78
N ARG A 68 -18.89 12.10 -8.51
CA ARG A 68 -19.07 12.89 -9.74
C ARG A 68 -19.89 12.14 -10.79
N ASN A 69 -19.62 10.85 -10.98
CA ASN A 69 -20.33 10.03 -11.97
C ASN A 69 -21.82 9.81 -11.59
N ARG A 70 -22.14 9.76 -10.30
CA ARG A 70 -23.54 9.72 -9.81
C ARG A 70 -24.24 11.06 -9.99
N SER A 71 -23.57 12.17 -9.72
CA SER A 71 -24.10 13.52 -9.95
C SER A 71 -24.45 13.75 -11.42
N ASN A 72 -23.57 13.37 -12.35
CA ASN A 72 -23.82 13.49 -13.80
C ASN A 72 -24.98 12.59 -14.31
N LYS A 73 -25.26 11.48 -13.62
CA LYS A 73 -26.34 10.55 -13.98
C LYS A 73 -27.71 10.97 -13.41
N SER A 74 -27.73 11.89 -12.44
CA SER A 74 -28.96 12.46 -11.86
C SER A 74 -29.50 13.67 -12.63
N ILE A 75 -28.71 14.23 -13.55
CA ILE A 75 -29.07 15.40 -14.37
C ILE A 75 -29.54 14.98 -15.79
N LYS A 76 -29.44 13.69 -16.12
CA LYS A 76 -29.97 13.09 -17.36
C LYS A 76 -31.23 12.30 -17.06
#